data_AF-X1URH7-F1
#
_entry.id   AF-X1URH7-F1
#
_cell.length_a   1.000
_cell.length_b   1.000
_cell.length_c   1.000
_cell.angle_alpha   90.00
_cell.angle_beta   90.00
_cell.angle_gamma   90.00
#
_symmetry.space_group_name_H-M   'P 1'
#
loop_
_entity.id
_entity.type
_entity.pdbx_description
1 polymer ?
#
loop_
_entity_poly.entity_id
_entity_poly.type
_entity_poly.pdbx_seq_one_letter_code
_entity_poly.pdbx_strand_id
1 'polypeptide(L)'
;MFLKELEIYGFKSFGKKIKLSFNSGVTAIVGPNGCGKSNITDAVRWILGEQNIRSLRGKQLTDIIFSGNHTEKPLNIAEVSLTLN
;
A
#
# COMPACT_ATOMS: atom_id res chain seq x y z
N MET A 1 -8.26 4.26 19.92
CA MET A 1 -7.93 3.38 18.79
C MET A 1 -6.75 3.97 18.03
N PHE A 2 -5.68 3.23 17.76
CA PHE A 2 -4.58 3.70 16.92
C PHE A 2 -4.12 2.64 15.91
N LEU A 3 -3.48 3.11 14.84
CA LEU A 3 -2.89 2.29 13.79
C LEU A 3 -1.68 1.56 14.36
N LYS A 4 -1.72 0.22 14.45
CA LYS A 4 -0.64 -0.57 15.07
C LYS A 4 0.28 -1.16 14.02
N GLU A 5 -0.28 -1.81 13.01
CA GLU A 5 0.48 -2.47 11.94
C GLU A 5 -0.25 -2.36 10.61
N LEU A 6 0.52 -2.22 9.53
CA LEU A 6 0.04 -2.30 8.15
C LEU A 6 0.88 -3.33 7.39
N GLU A 7 0.24 -4.38 6.89
CA GLU A 7 0.86 -5.36 6.02
C GLU A 7 0.36 -5.15 4.59
N ILE A 8 1.28 -5.15 3.62
CA ILE A 8 0.98 -4.89 2.21
C ILE A 8 1.66 -5.96 1.34
N TYR A 9 0.91 -6.58 0.43
CA TYR A 9 1.43 -7.55 -0.52
C TYR A 9 0.72 -7.43 -1.87
N GLY A 10 1.47 -7.40 -2.96
CA GLY A 10 0.93 -7.32 -4.33
C GLY A 10 0.17 -6.02 -4.64
N PHE A 11 0.29 -4.99 -3.81
CA PHE A 11 -0.38 -3.71 -4.00
C PHE A 11 0.55 -2.71 -4.69
N LYS A 12 0.20 -2.27 -5.90
CA LYS A 12 0.88 -1.22 -6.68
C LYS A 12 2.39 -1.43 -6.89
N SER A 13 3.23 -0.83 -6.04
CA SER A 13 4.69 -0.93 -6.11
C SER A 13 5.25 -2.02 -5.19
N PHE A 14 4.41 -2.65 -4.37
CA PHE A 14 4.80 -3.62 -3.36
C PHE A 14 4.61 -5.06 -3.87
N GLY A 15 5.55 -5.55 -4.67
CA GLY A 15 5.53 -6.93 -5.17
C GLY A 15 5.84 -7.99 -4.11
N LYS A 16 6.60 -7.61 -3.06
CA LYS A 16 6.88 -8.45 -1.90
C LYS A 16 6.06 -8.01 -0.70
N LYS A 17 5.81 -8.96 0.21
CA LYS A 17 5.13 -8.66 1.47
C LYS A 17 6.00 -7.73 2.32
N ILE A 18 5.43 -6.62 2.75
CA ILE A 18 6.04 -5.69 3.69
C ILE A 18 5.16 -5.54 4.92
N LYS A 19 5.80 -5.26 6.06
CA LYS A 19 5.15 -5.00 7.34
C LYS A 19 5.66 -3.69 7.90
N LEU A 20 4.74 -2.77 8.19
CA LEU A 20 5.03 -1.48 8.82
C LEU A 20 4.41 -1.50 10.22
N SER A 21 5.26 -1.30 11.24
CA SER A 21 4.83 -1.14 12.62
C SER A 21 4.81 0.34 12.98
N PHE A 22 3.76 0.76 13.67
CA PHE A 22 3.54 2.15 14.06
C PHE A 22 3.58 2.26 15.57
N ASN A 23 4.36 3.24 16.04
CA ASN A 23 4.49 3.53 17.46
C ASN A 23 3.48 4.59 17.90
N SER A 24 3.29 4.72 19.22
CA SER A 24 2.55 5.84 19.79
C SER A 24 3.20 7.17 19.42
N GLY A 25 2.39 8.19 19.14
CA GLY A 25 2.86 9.52 18.78
C GLY A 25 2.87 9.74 17.27
N VAL A 26 3.94 10.36 16.76
CA VAL A 26 4.06 10.75 15.34
C VAL A 26 5.06 9.83 14.62
N THR A 27 4.62 9.18 13.55
CA THR A 27 5.47 8.39 12.65
C THR A 27 5.62 9.13 11.32
N ALA A 28 6.86 9.33 10.88
CA ALA A 28 7.16 9.94 9.58
C ALA A 28 7.66 8.89 8.58
N ILE A 29 7.13 8.92 7.36
CA ILE A 29 7.54 8.04 6.26
C ILE A 29 8.36 8.86 5.26
N VAL A 30 9.63 8.52 5.09
CA VAL A 30 10.59 9.26 4.25
C VAL A 30 11.28 8.34 3.23
N GLY A 31 11.90 8.93 2.21
CA GLY A 31 12.60 8.20 1.15
C GLY A 31 12.60 8.95 -0.20
N PRO A 32 13.38 8.49 -1.21
CA PRO A 32 13.51 9.16 -2.51
C PRO A 32 12.23 9.08 -3.34
N ASN A 33 12.11 9.92 -4.38
CA ASN A 33 10.95 9.89 -5.28
C ASN A 33 10.86 8.55 -6.03
N GLY A 34 9.63 8.07 -6.23
CA GLY A 34 9.39 6.79 -6.90
C GLY A 34 9.50 5.54 -6.02
N CYS A 35 9.97 5.61 -4.77
CA CYS A 35 10.14 4.41 -3.93
C CYS A 35 8.85 3.85 -3.30
N GLY A 36 7.67 4.35 -3.69
CA GLY A 36 6.38 3.82 -3.22
C GLY A 36 5.83 4.42 -1.92
N LYS A 37 6.48 5.44 -1.32
CA LYS A 37 5.96 6.10 -0.09
C LYS A 37 4.48 6.47 -0.16
N SER A 38 4.13 7.08 -1.28
CA SER A 38 2.76 7.54 -1.57
C SER A 38 1.78 6.37 -1.64
N ASN A 39 2.21 5.19 -2.10
CA ASN A 39 1.36 4.00 -2.19
C ASN A 39 1.03 3.42 -0.82
N ILE A 40 1.78 3.74 0.24
CA ILE A 40 1.43 3.38 1.62
C ILE A 40 0.14 4.09 2.03
N THR A 41 0.03 5.39 1.73
CA THR A 41 -1.21 6.15 1.99
C THR A 41 -2.39 5.63 1.17
N ASP A 42 -2.16 5.22 -0.08
CA ASP A 42 -3.22 4.61 -0.90
C ASP A 42 -3.66 3.26 -0.34
N ALA A 43 -2.74 2.44 0.17
CA ALA A 43 -3.07 1.16 0.81
C ALA A 43 -3.98 1.39 2.03
N VAL A 44 -3.66 2.40 2.86
CA VAL A 44 -4.49 2.79 4.01
C VAL A 44 -5.87 3.26 3.57
N ARG A 45 -5.97 4.10 2.53
CA ARG A 45 -7.27 4.53 2.00
C ARG A 45 -8.09 3.37 1.46
N TRP A 46 -7.45 2.48 0.70
CA TRP A 46 -8.12 1.33 0.09
C TRP A 46 -8.69 0.37 1.14
N ILE A 47 -7.89 0.00 2.15
CA ILE A 47 -8.37 -0.90 3.22
C ILE A 47 -9.45 -0.27 4.10
N LEU A 48 -9.47 1.06 4.22
CA LEU A 48 -10.54 1.81 4.90
C LEU A 48 -11.79 1.99 4.02
N GLY A 49 -11.82 1.39 2.82
CA GLY A 49 -13.01 1.33 1.98
C GLY A 49 -13.08 2.38 0.87
N GLU A 50 -11.98 3.04 0.51
CA GLU A 50 -11.96 3.91 -0.68
C GLU A 50 -12.20 3.07 -1.94
N GLN A 51 -13.34 3.31 -2.59
CA GLN A 51 -13.79 2.61 -3.80
C GLN A 51 -13.47 3.38 -5.08
N ASN A 52 -13.25 4.69 -5.01
CA ASN A 52 -12.94 5.50 -6.16
C ASN A 52 -11.48 5.32 -6.57
N ILE A 53 -11.25 4.58 -7.65
CA ILE A 53 -9.90 4.30 -8.16
C ILE A 53 -9.08 5.56 -8.45
N ARG A 54 -9.73 6.67 -8.82
CA ARG A 54 -9.05 7.95 -9.07
C ARG A 54 -8.51 8.57 -7.78
N SER A 55 -9.20 8.40 -6.64
CA SER A 55 -8.71 8.79 -5.31
C SER A 55 -7.46 8.01 -4.91
N LEU A 56 -7.37 6.77 -5.39
CA LEU A 56 -6.20 5.91 -5.29
C LEU A 56 -5.24 6.11 -6.46
N ARG A 57 -5.33 7.18 -7.25
CA ARG A 57 -4.39 7.46 -8.36
C ARG A 57 -4.23 6.32 -9.38
N GLY A 58 -5.25 5.48 -9.55
CA GLY A 58 -5.35 4.51 -10.63
C GLY A 58 -6.30 5.00 -11.73
N LYS A 59 -6.23 4.36 -12.90
CA LYS A 59 -7.16 4.55 -14.03
C LYS A 59 -8.21 3.45 -14.10
N GLN A 60 -7.83 2.23 -13.72
CA GLN A 60 -8.70 1.05 -13.69
C GLN A 60 -8.47 0.24 -12.41
N LEU A 61 -9.45 -0.58 -12.01
CA LEU A 61 -9.39 -1.32 -10.74
C LEU A 61 -8.15 -2.24 -10.64
N THR A 62 -7.69 -2.80 -11.75
CA THR A 62 -6.49 -3.65 -11.78
C THR A 62 -5.20 -2.90 -11.48
N ASP A 63 -5.18 -1.56 -11.57
CA ASP A 63 -3.98 -0.75 -11.24
C ASP A 63 -3.64 -0.79 -9.74
N ILE A 64 -4.53 -1.37 -8.92
CA ILE A 64 -4.27 -1.69 -7.52
C ILE A 64 -3.26 -2.84 -7.41
N ILE A 65 -3.23 -3.75 -8.38
CA ILE A 65 -2.38 -4.94 -8.37
C ILE A 65 -0.99 -4.58 -8.89
N PHE A 66 0.03 -5.16 -8.27
CA PHE A 66 1.43 -5.00 -8.66
C PHE A 66 1.66 -5.45 -10.11
N SER A 67 2.07 -4.50 -10.95
CA SER A 67 2.23 -4.69 -12.39
C SER A 67 3.59 -5.26 -12.82
N GLY A 68 4.46 -5.62 -11.87
CA GLY A 68 5.82 -6.04 -12.16
C GLY A 68 6.81 -4.87 -12.24
N ASN A 69 8.09 -5.21 -12.29
CA ASN A 69 9.20 -4.30 -12.54
C ASN A 69 10.27 -5.03 -13.40
N HIS A 70 11.45 -4.43 -13.58
CA HIS A 70 12.53 -5.05 -14.37
C HIS A 70 13.02 -6.41 -13.82
N THR A 71 12.80 -6.68 -12.54
CA THR A 71 13.29 -7.87 -11.82
C THR A 71 12.19 -8.85 -11.42
N GLU A 72 10.95 -8.40 -11.32
CA GLU A 72 9.83 -9.16 -10.74
C GLU A 72 8.63 -9.16 -11.69
N LYS A 73 7.99 -10.32 -11.84
CA LYS A 73 6.79 -10.48 -12.67
C LYS A 73 5.56 -9.80 -12.03
N PRO A 74 4.56 -9.39 -12.83
CA PRO A 74 3.27 -8.95 -12.30
C PRO A 74 2.62 -10.03 -11.44
N LEU A 75 1.83 -9.59 -10.46
CA LEU A 75 1.00 -10.46 -9.64
C LEU A 75 -0.46 -10.37 -10.09
N ASN A 76 -1.29 -11.29 -9.59
CA ASN A 76 -2.73 -11.34 -9.84
C ASN A 76 -3.56 -11.09 -8.57
N ILE A 77 -2.90 -10.70 -7.48
CA ILE A 77 -3.52 -10.46 -6.17
C ILE A 77 -2.91 -9.22 -5.54
N ALA A 78 -3.73 -8.47 -4.82
CA ALA A 78 -3.31 -7.41 -3.91
C ALA A 78 -4.00 -7.63 -2.57
N GLU A 79 -3.24 -7.54 -1.49
CA GLU A 79 -3.71 -7.68 -0.12
C GLU A 79 -3.13 -6.54 0.71
N VAL A 80 -4.01 -5.89 1.48
CA VAL A 80 -3.63 -4.93 2.51
C VAL A 80 -4.36 -5.34 3.78
N SER A 81 -3.61 -5.49 4.86
CA SER A 81 -4.14 -5.88 6.16
C SER A 81 -3.77 -4.80 7.17
N LEU A 82 -4.77 -4.31 7.91
CA LEU A 82 -4.61 -3.24 8.89
C LEU A 82 -4.98 -3.76 10.29
N THR A 83 -4.03 -3.65 11.22
CA THR A 83 -4.24 -3.98 12.63
C THR A 83 -4.44 -2.70 13.43
N LEU A 84 -5.57 -2.62 14.13
CA LEU A 84 -5.93 -1.53 15.01
C LEU A 84 -5.90 -2.01 16.47
N ASN A 85 -5.56 -1.12 17.40
CA ASN A 85 -5.65 -1.35 18.85
C ASN A 85 -6.54 -0.30 19.50
#